data_AF-A0A9D2IHA9-F1
#
_entry.id   AF-A0A9D2IHA9-F1
#
_cell.length_a   1.000
_cell.length_b   1.000
_cell.length_c   1.000
_cell.angle_alpha   90.00
_cell.angle_beta   90.00
_cell.angle_gamma   90.00
#
_symmetry.space_group_name_H-M   'P 1'
#
loop_
_entity.id
_entity.type
_entity.pdbx_description
1 polymer ?
#
loop_
_entity_poly.entity_id
_entity_poly.type
_entity_poly.pdbx_seq_one_letter_code
_entity_poly.pdbx_strand_id
1 'polypeptide(L)'
;MIVVQSKFYESTELGADHVAGELYKINETLKKLQNNKISEFNEKVVSAYRNASSQMEGNGSIRIVFFTSYQPKNKREQNKLAKSMGSYFEKYDLELNFRSDIEAQIELCDNGKLCVDYDKITIDDTDNYLKYKDSIIVNISALSLQDLQNRRRNGLLGMNLRYYVRQKAVDMGIEETIHNEPENFWYKNNGIVIICDDYKIDGKEIKLWNFSIVNGGQTTNRIGTIDIEKDFYLQCKVIKSEGTTSQIKNRFALGIAEATNSQKPIKKADLKANTPEQIELKDQLKRYHVYYITKKGDKTPKQYSQPFQTATIEQVGKLGLAAVL
;
A
#
# COMPACT_ATOMS: atom_id res chain seq x y z
N MET A 1 -9.48 -4.75 -21.76
CA MET A 1 -8.06 -4.90 -22.20
C MET A 1 -7.13 -4.24 -21.20
N ILE A 2 -5.93 -4.80 -20.99
CA ILE A 2 -4.88 -4.17 -20.17
C ILE A 2 -3.72 -3.82 -21.09
N VAL A 3 -3.32 -2.55 -21.09
CA VAL A 3 -2.15 -2.04 -21.80
C VAL A 3 -1.08 -1.78 -20.76
N VAL A 4 0.04 -2.50 -20.85
CA VAL A 4 1.17 -2.34 -19.93
C VAL A 4 2.31 -1.70 -20.70
N GLN A 5 2.88 -0.63 -20.14
CA GLN A 5 4.07 0.00 -20.67
C GLN A 5 5.04 0.26 -19.53
N SER A 6 6.31 -0.03 -19.76
CA SER A 6 7.38 0.24 -18.81
C SER A 6 8.47 1.09 -19.46
N LYS A 7 9.04 2.01 -18.67
CA LYS A 7 10.19 2.80 -19.08
C LYS A 7 11.22 2.86 -17.96
N PHE A 8 12.39 2.31 -18.26
CA PHE A 8 13.56 2.38 -17.42
C PHE A 8 14.57 3.35 -18.03
N TYR A 9 15.13 4.22 -17.20
CA TYR A 9 16.19 5.14 -17.58
C TYR A 9 17.34 5.00 -16.58
N GLU A 10 18.53 4.80 -17.12
CA GLU A 10 19.72 4.44 -16.35
C GLU A 10 20.59 5.66 -15.99
N SER A 11 20.59 6.71 -16.80
CA SER A 11 21.56 7.81 -16.72
C SER A 11 21.02 9.23 -16.93
N THR A 12 19.74 9.42 -17.26
CA THR A 12 19.11 10.74 -17.41
C THR A 12 18.34 11.13 -16.15
N GLU A 13 18.50 12.39 -15.70
CA GLU A 13 17.61 12.97 -14.68
C GLU A 13 16.18 13.00 -15.22
N LEU A 14 15.36 12.06 -14.76
CA LEU A 14 13.95 12.01 -15.10
C LEU A 14 13.20 13.13 -14.38
N GLY A 15 12.62 14.03 -15.16
CA GLY A 15 11.59 14.97 -14.72
C GLY A 15 10.17 14.47 -15.00
N ALA A 16 9.18 15.05 -14.32
CA ALA A 16 7.75 14.77 -14.56
C ALA A 16 7.35 14.93 -16.03
N ASP A 17 7.97 15.86 -16.76
CA ASP A 17 7.71 16.11 -18.18
C ASP A 17 8.06 14.92 -19.08
N HIS A 18 9.07 14.13 -18.71
CA HIS A 18 9.41 12.90 -19.45
C HIS A 18 8.31 11.85 -19.30
N VAL A 19 7.80 11.68 -18.08
CA VAL A 19 6.67 10.77 -17.83
C VAL A 19 5.42 11.24 -18.57
N ALA A 20 5.12 12.54 -18.53
CA ALA A 20 4.01 13.12 -19.27
C ALA A 20 4.15 12.90 -20.79
N GLY A 21 5.36 13.06 -21.34
CA GLY A 21 5.65 12.79 -22.75
C GLY A 21 5.44 11.33 -23.15
N GLU A 22 5.83 10.37 -22.30
CA GLU A 22 5.58 8.95 -22.56
C GLU A 22 4.11 8.58 -22.46
N LEU A 23 3.39 9.12 -21.46
CA LEU A 23 1.94 8.95 -21.33
C LEU A 23 1.22 9.53 -22.56
N TYR A 24 1.62 10.71 -23.03
CA TYR A 24 1.09 11.30 -24.26
C TYR A 24 1.26 10.36 -25.47
N LYS A 25 2.46 9.76 -25.64
CA LYS A 25 2.70 8.79 -26.72
C LYS A 25 1.80 7.56 -26.63
N ILE A 26 1.56 7.04 -25.42
CA ILE A 26 0.63 5.91 -25.20
C ILE A 26 -0.77 6.28 -25.67
N ASN A 27 -1.27 7.45 -25.25
CA ASN A 27 -2.59 7.93 -25.64
C ASN A 27 -2.72 8.14 -27.15
N GLU A 28 -1.74 8.76 -27.80
CA GLU A 28 -1.73 8.92 -29.26
C GLU A 28 -1.69 7.58 -29.99
N THR A 29 -0.92 6.61 -29.49
CA THR A 29 -0.88 5.25 -30.03
C THR A 29 -2.27 4.60 -29.95
N LEU A 30 -2.95 4.66 -28.80
CA LEU A 30 -4.28 4.11 -28.62
C LEU A 30 -5.33 4.78 -29.52
N LYS A 31 -5.29 6.12 -29.64
CA LYS A 31 -6.17 6.85 -30.57
C LYS A 31 -5.97 6.40 -32.01
N LYS A 32 -4.73 6.23 -32.45
CA LYS A 32 -4.45 5.79 -33.83
C LYS A 32 -4.92 4.35 -34.07
N LEU A 33 -4.69 3.45 -33.11
CA LEU A 33 -5.19 2.07 -33.17
C LEU A 33 -6.73 2.02 -33.22
N GLN A 34 -7.42 2.80 -32.38
CA GLN A 34 -8.89 2.89 -32.38
C GLN A 34 -9.46 3.44 -33.69
N ASN A 35 -8.75 4.39 -34.32
CA ASN A 35 -9.15 4.98 -35.59
C ASN A 35 -8.66 4.17 -36.82
N ASN A 36 -8.23 2.93 -36.63
CA ASN A 36 -7.70 2.05 -37.69
C ASN A 36 -6.49 2.62 -38.47
N LYS A 37 -5.76 3.60 -37.90
CA LYS A 37 -4.53 4.13 -38.47
C LYS A 37 -3.34 3.27 -38.05
N ILE A 38 -3.19 2.11 -38.69
CA ILE A 38 -2.29 1.04 -38.22
C ILE A 38 -0.98 0.89 -39.01
N SER A 39 -0.81 1.62 -40.11
CA SER A 39 0.32 1.46 -41.04
C SER A 39 1.70 1.76 -40.44
N GLU A 40 1.75 2.51 -39.35
CA GLU A 40 2.98 2.89 -38.65
C GLU A 40 3.35 1.96 -37.48
N PHE A 41 2.53 0.93 -37.20
CA PHE A 41 2.73 0.06 -36.05
C PHE A 41 3.19 -1.35 -36.42
N ASN A 42 3.91 -1.98 -35.50
CA ASN A 42 4.33 -3.37 -35.62
C ASN A 42 3.11 -4.33 -35.68
N GLU A 43 3.12 -5.28 -36.62
CA GLU A 43 2.03 -6.25 -36.81
C GLU A 43 1.66 -7.03 -35.54
N LYS A 44 2.65 -7.36 -34.69
CA LYS A 44 2.40 -8.05 -33.41
C LYS A 44 1.56 -7.20 -32.47
N VAL A 45 1.84 -5.90 -32.39
CA VAL A 45 1.09 -4.96 -31.54
C VAL A 45 -0.33 -4.80 -32.06
N VAL A 46 -0.48 -4.64 -33.39
CA VAL A 46 -1.79 -4.51 -34.03
C VAL A 46 -2.62 -5.78 -33.84
N SER A 47 -2.03 -6.96 -34.00
CA SER A 47 -2.68 -8.25 -33.80
C SER A 47 -3.11 -8.44 -32.35
N ALA A 48 -2.21 -8.19 -31.39
CA ALA A 48 -2.52 -8.28 -29.95
C ALA A 48 -3.65 -7.32 -29.56
N TYR A 49 -3.63 -6.08 -30.05
CA TYR A 49 -4.68 -5.10 -29.83
C TYR A 49 -6.02 -5.59 -30.41
N ARG A 50 -6.05 -6.08 -31.66
CA ARG A 50 -7.28 -6.57 -32.30
C ARG A 50 -7.87 -7.76 -31.55
N ASN A 51 -7.04 -8.71 -31.12
CA ASN A 51 -7.47 -9.87 -30.36
C ASN A 51 -8.01 -9.47 -28.98
N ALA A 52 -7.33 -8.57 -28.27
CA ALA A 52 -7.82 -8.06 -27.00
C ALA A 52 -9.10 -7.22 -27.16
N SER A 53 -9.24 -6.50 -28.27
CA SER A 53 -10.43 -5.68 -28.56
C SER A 53 -11.62 -6.54 -28.96
N SER A 54 -11.43 -7.63 -29.71
CA SER A 54 -12.53 -8.52 -30.10
C SER A 54 -13.09 -9.32 -28.93
N GLN A 55 -12.24 -9.60 -27.93
CA GLN A 55 -12.64 -10.24 -26.67
C GLN A 55 -13.34 -9.27 -25.70
N MET A 56 -13.30 -7.96 -25.96
CA MET A 56 -14.03 -6.98 -25.17
C MET A 56 -15.49 -6.94 -25.64
N GLU A 57 -16.39 -7.52 -24.86
CA GLU A 57 -17.84 -7.28 -24.99
C GLU A 57 -18.19 -5.80 -24.72
N GLY A 58 -19.42 -5.37 -25.03
CA GLY A 58 -19.83 -3.94 -25.10
C GLY A 58 -19.56 -3.05 -23.88
N ASN A 59 -19.20 -3.62 -22.72
CA ASN A 59 -18.80 -2.90 -21.50
C ASN A 59 -17.30 -2.98 -21.17
N GLY A 60 -16.46 -3.44 -22.10
CA GLY A 60 -15.02 -3.57 -21.87
C GLY A 60 -14.34 -2.21 -21.66
N SER A 61 -13.64 -2.04 -20.54
CA SER A 61 -12.75 -0.88 -20.31
C SER A 61 -11.30 -1.19 -20.68
N ILE A 62 -10.57 -0.14 -21.04
CA ILE A 62 -9.12 -0.20 -21.24
C ILE A 62 -8.45 0.32 -19.97
N ARG A 63 -7.68 -0.54 -19.31
CA ARG A 63 -6.80 -0.17 -18.20
C ARG A 63 -5.38 -0.01 -18.71
N ILE A 64 -4.72 1.07 -18.31
CA ILE A 64 -3.35 1.40 -18.68
C ILE A 64 -2.52 1.34 -17.41
N VAL A 65 -1.55 0.44 -17.38
CA VAL A 65 -0.62 0.28 -16.26
C VAL A 65 0.75 0.73 -16.73
N PHE A 66 1.21 1.85 -16.19
CA PHE A 66 2.47 2.46 -16.56
C PHE A 66 3.50 2.31 -15.44
N PHE A 67 4.66 1.74 -15.77
CA PHE A 67 5.79 1.57 -14.86
C PHE A 67 6.93 2.50 -15.25
N THR A 68 7.50 3.23 -14.29
CA THR A 68 8.63 4.13 -14.54
C THR A 68 9.66 4.10 -13.42
N SER A 69 10.95 4.20 -13.77
CA SER A 69 12.04 4.39 -12.81
C SER A 69 12.11 5.80 -12.22
N TYR A 70 11.24 6.72 -12.68
CA TYR A 70 11.09 8.06 -12.13
C TYR A 70 10.56 7.99 -10.70
N GLN A 71 11.10 8.84 -9.83
CA GLN A 71 10.66 9.02 -8.45
C GLN A 71 10.16 10.45 -8.28
N PRO A 72 8.84 10.66 -8.12
CA PRO A 72 8.31 11.96 -7.70
C PRO A 72 8.92 12.37 -6.35
N LYS A 73 9.21 13.66 -6.19
CA LYS A 73 9.77 14.23 -4.97
C LYS A 73 8.80 14.13 -3.80
N ASN A 74 7.51 14.27 -4.07
CA ASN A 74 6.44 14.21 -3.07
C ASN A 74 5.09 13.85 -3.72
N LYS A 75 4.08 13.61 -2.87
CA LYS A 75 2.72 13.28 -3.32
C LYS A 75 2.09 14.38 -4.18
N ARG A 76 2.39 15.64 -3.89
CA ARG A 76 1.88 16.79 -4.65
C ARG A 76 2.36 16.77 -6.10
N GLU A 77 3.62 16.45 -6.36
CA GLU A 77 4.15 16.28 -7.72
C GLU A 77 3.49 15.10 -8.43
N GLN A 78 3.31 13.98 -7.73
CA GLN A 78 2.57 12.81 -8.25
C GLN A 78 1.13 13.18 -8.64
N ASN A 79 0.41 13.90 -7.77
CA ASN A 79 -0.96 14.34 -8.00
C ASN A 79 -1.03 15.37 -9.15
N LYS A 80 -0.07 16.29 -9.24
CA LYS A 80 0.02 17.26 -10.33
C LYS A 80 0.21 16.56 -11.68
N LEU A 81 1.08 15.55 -11.74
CA LEU A 81 1.30 14.73 -12.92
C LEU A 81 0.04 13.91 -13.28
N ALA A 82 -0.59 13.27 -12.31
CA ALA A 82 -1.83 12.54 -12.53
C ALA A 82 -2.96 13.47 -13.05
N LYS A 83 -3.08 14.67 -12.47
CA LYS A 83 -4.07 15.67 -12.88
C LYS A 83 -3.80 16.25 -14.26
N SER A 84 -2.54 16.53 -14.61
CA SER A 84 -2.18 17.04 -15.93
C SER A 84 -2.45 16.01 -17.03
N MET A 85 -2.36 14.73 -16.70
CA MET A 85 -2.66 13.62 -17.63
C MET A 85 -4.14 13.24 -17.64
N GLY A 86 -4.91 13.58 -16.62
CA GLY A 86 -6.30 13.14 -16.45
C GLY A 86 -7.19 13.37 -17.67
N SER A 87 -7.08 14.52 -18.35
CA SER A 87 -7.88 14.84 -19.55
C SER A 87 -7.58 13.93 -20.75
N TYR A 88 -6.33 13.45 -20.88
CA TYR A 88 -5.95 12.52 -21.95
C TYR A 88 -6.48 11.11 -21.71
N PHE A 89 -6.76 10.77 -20.45
CA PHE A 89 -7.12 9.44 -20.01
C PHE A 89 -8.52 9.32 -19.42
N GLU A 90 -9.43 10.28 -19.65
CA GLU A 90 -10.81 10.23 -19.12
C GLU A 90 -11.57 8.94 -19.49
N LYS A 91 -11.24 8.36 -20.65
CA LYS A 91 -11.85 7.12 -21.17
C LYS A 91 -11.15 5.85 -20.70
N TYR A 92 -10.08 5.97 -19.90
CA TYR A 92 -9.17 4.89 -19.54
C TYR A 92 -8.98 4.83 -18.01
N ASP A 93 -8.74 3.64 -17.49
CA ASP A 93 -8.32 3.46 -16.10
C ASP A 93 -6.78 3.54 -16.05
N LEU A 94 -6.24 4.70 -15.66
CA LEU A 94 -4.79 4.95 -15.62
C LEU A 94 -4.21 4.64 -14.25
N GLU A 95 -3.25 3.71 -14.23
CA GLU A 95 -2.45 3.36 -13.06
C GLU A 95 -0.99 3.70 -13.30
N LEU A 96 -0.41 4.47 -12.39
CA LEU A 96 1.00 4.86 -12.41
C LEU A 96 1.74 4.16 -11.28
N ASN A 97 2.79 3.43 -11.62
CA ASN A 97 3.70 2.78 -10.70
C ASN A 97 5.09 3.40 -10.87
N PHE A 98 5.52 4.16 -9.86
CA PHE A 98 6.82 4.81 -9.82
C PHE A 98 7.87 3.89 -9.20
N ARG A 99 9.14 4.33 -9.17
CA ARG A 99 10.25 3.53 -8.62
C ARG A 99 9.93 2.93 -7.26
N SER A 100 9.45 3.73 -6.31
CA SER A 100 9.11 3.23 -4.97
C SER A 100 7.98 2.18 -4.97
N ASP A 101 6.99 2.30 -5.86
CA ASP A 101 5.92 1.32 -5.99
C ASP A 101 6.46 -0.02 -6.53
N ILE A 102 7.38 0.06 -7.50
CA ILE A 102 8.04 -1.10 -8.11
C ILE A 102 8.92 -1.82 -7.09
N GLU A 103 9.77 -1.08 -6.37
CA GLU A 103 10.63 -1.64 -5.32
C GLU A 103 9.78 -2.32 -4.24
N ALA A 104 8.69 -1.68 -3.80
CA ALA A 104 7.77 -2.28 -2.82
C ALA A 104 7.02 -3.51 -3.34
N GLN A 105 6.71 -3.58 -4.65
CA GLN A 105 6.11 -4.78 -5.26
C GLN A 105 7.11 -5.93 -5.38
N ILE A 106 8.38 -5.63 -5.70
CA ILE A 106 9.47 -6.60 -5.75
C ILE A 106 9.72 -7.17 -4.34
N GLU A 107 9.87 -6.30 -3.33
CA GLU A 107 10.05 -6.73 -1.93
C GLU A 107 8.92 -7.65 -1.44
N LEU A 108 7.66 -7.35 -1.80
CA LEU A 108 6.53 -8.22 -1.50
C LEU A 108 6.60 -9.57 -2.22
N CYS A 109 6.92 -9.57 -3.51
CA CYS A 109 6.96 -10.76 -4.33
C CYS A 109 8.09 -11.70 -3.91
N ASP A 110 9.25 -11.15 -3.57
CA ASP A 110 10.46 -11.91 -3.30
C ASP A 110 10.52 -12.42 -1.86
N ASN A 111 10.08 -11.62 -0.88
CA ASN A 111 10.34 -11.92 0.54
C ASN A 111 9.10 -12.25 1.37
N GLY A 112 7.88 -11.98 0.89
CA GLY A 112 6.65 -12.11 1.69
C GLY A 112 6.68 -11.29 2.99
N LYS A 113 7.61 -10.34 3.11
CA LYS A 113 7.95 -9.66 4.35
C LYS A 113 6.87 -8.63 4.66
N LEU A 114 6.27 -8.75 5.83
CA LEU A 114 5.17 -7.89 6.29
C LEU A 114 5.66 -6.61 6.99
N CYS A 115 6.93 -6.25 6.85
CA CYS A 115 7.55 -5.09 7.49
C CYS A 115 8.54 -4.38 6.57
N VAL A 116 8.90 -3.14 6.92
CA VAL A 116 9.87 -2.29 6.22
C VAL A 116 11.26 -2.48 6.85
N ASP A 117 12.28 -2.75 6.04
CA ASP A 117 13.63 -3.04 6.51
C ASP A 117 14.29 -1.87 7.22
N TYR A 118 14.21 -0.68 6.61
CA TYR A 118 14.74 0.55 7.16
C TYR A 118 14.04 1.78 6.58
N ASP A 119 13.72 2.74 7.44
CA ASP A 119 13.33 4.08 7.04
C ASP A 119 13.40 5.06 8.23
N LYS A 120 13.04 6.32 7.99
CA LYS A 120 13.01 7.35 9.02
C LYS A 120 11.71 8.16 9.05
N ILE A 121 11.36 8.66 10.22
CA ILE A 121 10.20 9.52 10.45
C ILE A 121 10.65 10.77 11.22
N THR A 122 10.20 11.94 10.76
CA THR A 122 10.46 13.23 11.42
C THR A 122 9.57 13.42 12.64
N ILE A 123 10.13 13.97 13.72
CA ILE A 123 9.41 14.31 14.96
C ILE A 123 9.32 15.82 15.16
N ASP A 124 8.45 16.24 16.07
CA ASP A 124 8.20 17.66 16.37
C ASP A 124 9.43 18.37 16.95
N ASP A 125 10.08 17.75 17.93
CA ASP A 125 11.25 18.33 18.56
C ASP A 125 12.26 17.32 19.09
N THR A 126 13.49 17.79 19.28
CA THR A 126 14.54 17.02 19.94
C THR A 126 14.14 16.74 21.38
N ASP A 127 14.34 15.50 21.85
CA ASP A 127 14.06 15.08 23.22
C ASP A 127 12.59 15.23 23.68
N ASN A 128 11.64 15.49 22.77
CA ASN A 128 10.22 15.49 23.06
C ASN A 128 9.61 14.09 22.91
N TYR A 129 10.04 13.15 23.75
CA TYR A 129 9.49 11.81 23.80
C TYR A 129 9.46 11.27 25.22
N LEU A 130 8.47 10.42 25.49
CA LEU A 130 8.41 9.65 26.73
C LEU A 130 9.01 8.27 26.46
N LYS A 131 10.02 7.89 27.25
CA LYS A 131 10.65 6.57 27.17
C LYS A 131 10.13 5.66 28.29
N TYR A 132 9.72 4.45 27.92
CA TYR A 132 9.42 3.37 28.84
C TYR A 132 10.13 2.10 28.39
N LYS A 133 11.14 1.67 29.15
CA LYS A 133 12.08 0.60 28.75
C LYS A 133 12.65 0.89 27.35
N ASP A 134 12.54 -0.05 26.42
CA ASP A 134 12.96 0.06 25.03
C ASP A 134 11.83 0.55 24.10
N SER A 135 10.81 1.22 24.62
CA SER A 135 9.71 1.79 23.84
C SER A 135 9.58 3.29 24.07
N ILE A 136 9.03 4.02 23.11
CA ILE A 136 8.80 5.46 23.19
C ILE A 136 7.38 5.84 22.78
N ILE A 137 6.92 6.97 23.31
CA ILE A 137 5.78 7.74 22.80
C ILE A 137 6.33 9.10 22.36
N VAL A 138 5.99 9.49 21.14
CA VAL A 138 6.57 10.66 20.46
C VAL A 138 5.56 11.25 19.48
N ASN A 139 5.72 12.53 19.13
CA ASN A 139 4.91 13.19 18.12
C ASN A 139 5.62 13.12 16.77
N ILE A 140 4.96 12.56 15.76
CA ILE A 140 5.54 12.44 14.41
C ILE A 140 4.88 13.43 13.45
N SER A 141 5.63 13.87 12.45
CA SER A 141 5.16 14.70 11.34
C SER A 141 4.20 13.91 10.43
N ALA A 142 3.06 14.51 10.10
CA ALA A 142 2.09 13.93 9.18
C ALA A 142 2.62 13.92 7.74
N LEU A 143 3.37 14.94 7.32
CA LEU A 143 4.04 14.95 6.02
C LEU A 143 5.08 13.83 5.92
N SER A 144 5.89 13.64 6.97
CA SER A 144 6.87 12.55 7.01
C SER A 144 6.19 11.17 6.94
N LEU A 145 5.07 10.99 7.65
CA LEU A 145 4.27 9.77 7.58
C LEU A 145 3.61 9.57 6.20
N GLN A 146 3.14 10.65 5.56
CA GLN A 146 2.61 10.61 4.20
C GLN A 146 3.67 10.12 3.21
N ASP A 147 4.87 10.69 3.25
CA ASP A 147 5.97 10.29 2.39
C ASP A 147 6.38 8.84 2.63
N LEU A 148 6.43 8.41 3.90
CA LEU A 148 6.72 7.04 4.26
C LEU A 148 5.67 6.06 3.71
N GLN A 149 4.37 6.37 3.89
CA GLN A 149 3.28 5.53 3.39
C GLN A 149 3.26 5.44 1.86
N ASN A 150 3.62 6.52 1.17
CA ASN A 150 3.72 6.52 -0.30
C ASN A 150 4.90 5.67 -0.79
N ARG A 151 6.04 5.69 -0.09
CA ARG A 151 7.23 4.91 -0.47
C ARG A 151 7.16 3.44 -0.05
N ARG A 152 6.49 3.13 1.06
CA ARG A 152 6.54 1.80 1.73
C ARG A 152 5.17 1.14 1.90
N ARG A 153 4.19 1.52 1.08
CA ARG A 153 2.75 1.22 1.21
C ARG A 153 2.41 -0.22 1.64
N ASN A 154 3.12 -1.19 1.09
CA ASN A 154 2.86 -2.62 1.29
C ASN A 154 3.43 -3.17 2.60
N GLY A 155 4.70 -2.89 2.90
CA GLY A 155 5.37 -3.34 4.12
C GLY A 155 4.94 -2.55 5.36
N LEU A 156 4.58 -1.26 5.19
CA LEU A 156 4.29 -0.37 6.31
C LEU A 156 3.06 -0.80 7.11
N LEU A 157 2.08 -1.45 6.49
CA LEU A 157 0.87 -1.98 7.13
C LEU A 157 0.81 -3.52 7.10
N GLY A 158 1.92 -4.18 6.76
CA GLY A 158 1.95 -5.63 6.60
C GLY A 158 1.63 -6.38 7.89
N MET A 159 2.07 -5.91 9.07
CA MET A 159 1.75 -6.56 10.35
C MET A 159 0.39 -6.14 10.92
N ASN A 160 -0.32 -5.21 10.27
CA ASN A 160 -1.68 -4.85 10.68
C ASN A 160 -2.62 -6.06 10.52
N LEU A 161 -3.53 -6.24 11.49
CA LEU A 161 -4.50 -7.35 11.50
C LEU A 161 -5.57 -7.19 10.40
N ARG A 162 -5.79 -5.98 9.91
CA ARG A 162 -6.76 -5.69 8.85
C ARG A 162 -6.09 -4.84 7.77
N TYR A 163 -6.42 -5.13 6.51
CA TYR A 163 -6.17 -4.14 5.47
C TYR A 163 -7.16 -2.99 5.61
N TYR A 164 -6.91 -1.92 4.87
CA TYR A 164 -7.74 -0.73 4.89
C TYR A 164 -9.23 -1.05 4.58
N VAL A 165 -10.00 -0.95 5.66
CA VAL A 165 -11.45 -0.85 5.81
C VAL A 165 -12.07 0.48 5.39
N ARG A 166 -12.63 0.68 4.19
CA ARG A 166 -13.41 1.91 3.94
C ARG A 166 -14.59 1.99 4.92
N GLN A 167 -14.58 3.00 5.79
CA GLN A 167 -15.62 3.27 6.77
C GLN A 167 -15.94 4.75 6.70
N LYS A 168 -16.98 5.07 5.95
CA LYS A 168 -17.31 6.45 5.54
C LYS A 168 -17.29 7.43 6.70
N ALA A 169 -17.89 7.11 7.85
CA ALA A 169 -17.94 8.01 9.00
C ALA A 169 -16.55 8.31 9.61
N VAL A 170 -15.73 7.27 9.82
CA VAL A 170 -14.37 7.42 10.39
C VAL A 170 -13.45 8.11 9.38
N ASP A 171 -13.54 7.71 8.12
CA ASP A 171 -12.73 8.28 7.04
C ASP A 171 -13.04 9.78 6.85
N MET A 172 -14.31 10.15 6.83
CA MET A 172 -14.73 11.55 6.72
C MET A 172 -14.29 12.38 7.92
N GLY A 173 -14.39 11.87 9.14
CA GLY A 173 -13.93 12.62 10.33
C GLY A 173 -12.42 12.87 10.33
N ILE A 174 -11.63 11.89 9.86
CA ILE A 174 -10.17 12.06 9.68
C ILE A 174 -9.90 13.09 8.57
N GLU A 175 -10.54 12.97 7.41
CA GLU A 175 -10.40 13.90 6.28
C GLU A 175 -10.79 15.34 6.67
N GLU A 176 -11.92 15.51 7.35
CA GLU A 176 -12.41 16.80 7.84
C GLU A 176 -11.43 17.45 8.81
N THR A 177 -10.88 16.68 9.75
CA THR A 177 -9.88 17.21 10.68
C THR A 177 -8.60 17.61 9.95
N ILE A 178 -8.12 16.83 8.99
CA ILE A 178 -6.92 17.16 8.21
C ILE A 178 -7.09 18.46 7.43
N HIS A 179 -8.26 18.69 6.82
CA HIS A 179 -8.50 19.84 5.97
C HIS A 179 -8.90 21.11 6.72
N ASN A 180 -9.77 20.98 7.72
CA ASN A 180 -10.42 22.14 8.35
C ASN A 180 -9.79 22.51 9.70
N GLU A 181 -9.22 21.53 10.42
CA GLU A 181 -8.69 21.72 11.78
C GLU A 181 -7.41 20.89 12.05
N PRO A 182 -6.36 21.00 11.22
CA PRO A 182 -5.16 20.17 11.34
C PRO A 182 -4.45 20.33 12.70
N GLU A 183 -4.55 21.49 13.34
CA GLU A 183 -4.06 21.75 14.70
C GLU A 183 -4.75 20.90 15.77
N ASN A 184 -5.99 20.47 15.52
CA ASN A 184 -6.75 19.62 16.42
C ASN A 184 -6.50 18.13 16.19
N PHE A 185 -5.72 17.77 15.17
CA PHE A 185 -5.52 16.38 14.77
C PHE A 185 -4.92 15.54 15.90
N TRP A 186 -3.96 16.09 16.64
CA TRP A 186 -3.32 15.42 17.78
C TRP A 186 -4.33 15.04 18.88
N TYR A 187 -5.35 15.86 19.10
CA TYR A 187 -6.38 15.63 20.13
C TYR A 187 -7.52 14.74 19.64
N LYS A 188 -7.87 14.82 18.35
CA LYS A 188 -9.00 14.08 17.75
C LYS A 188 -8.61 12.68 17.27
N ASN A 189 -7.33 12.43 17.00
CA ASN A 189 -6.84 11.15 16.52
C ASN A 189 -6.22 10.31 17.65
N ASN A 190 -6.43 9.00 17.61
CA ASN A 190 -5.84 8.06 18.59
C ASN A 190 -4.33 7.80 18.36
N GLY A 191 -3.75 8.35 17.30
CA GLY A 191 -2.37 8.13 16.92
C GLY A 191 -2.13 6.81 16.18
N ILE A 192 -0.85 6.43 16.08
CA ILE A 192 -0.41 5.18 15.47
C ILE A 192 0.48 4.39 16.42
N VAL A 193 0.57 3.08 16.19
CA VAL A 193 1.51 2.20 16.90
C VAL A 193 2.41 1.50 15.90
N ILE A 194 3.72 1.72 16.04
CA ILE A 194 4.79 1.10 15.27
C ILE A 194 5.45 0.03 16.13
N ILE A 195 5.67 -1.15 15.56
CA ILE A 195 6.56 -2.17 16.12
C ILE A 195 7.79 -2.25 15.22
N CYS A 196 8.97 -2.33 15.82
CA CYS A 196 10.26 -2.39 15.13
C CYS A 196 11.20 -3.39 15.80
N ASP A 197 12.26 -3.79 15.11
CA ASP A 197 13.38 -4.52 15.71
C ASP A 197 14.28 -3.60 16.52
N ASP A 198 14.51 -2.39 16.00
CA ASP A 198 15.29 -1.35 16.66
C ASP A 198 14.86 0.03 16.19
N TYR A 199 15.21 1.04 16.99
CA TYR A 199 15.08 2.44 16.62
C TYR A 199 16.23 3.27 17.19
N LYS A 200 16.53 4.39 16.52
CA LYS A 200 17.48 5.39 17.00
C LYS A 200 16.91 6.78 16.76
N ILE A 201 16.95 7.61 17.78
CA ILE A 201 16.62 9.03 17.67
C ILE A 201 17.91 9.78 17.33
N ASP A 202 17.84 10.64 16.32
CA ASP A 202 18.95 11.46 15.83
C ASP A 202 18.42 12.84 15.46
N GLY A 203 18.58 13.81 16.37
CA GLY A 203 17.94 15.12 16.24
C GLY A 203 16.41 15.00 16.16
N LYS A 204 15.82 15.51 15.07
CA LYS A 204 14.38 15.45 14.79
C LYS A 204 13.98 14.24 13.94
N GLU A 205 14.77 13.18 13.91
CA GLU A 205 14.46 11.97 13.16
C GLU A 205 14.48 10.73 14.04
N ILE A 206 13.50 9.84 13.85
CA ILE A 206 13.52 8.47 14.35
C ILE A 206 13.86 7.56 13.17
N LYS A 207 15.00 6.89 13.27
CA LYS A 207 15.44 5.82 12.36
C LYS A 207 14.89 4.50 12.87
N LEU A 208 14.23 3.72 12.02
CA LEU A 208 13.51 2.49 12.36
C LEU A 208 14.04 1.32 11.52
N TRP A 209 14.21 0.15 12.14
CA TRP A 209 14.61 -1.09 11.46
C TRP A 209 13.56 -2.19 11.62
N ASN A 210 13.31 -2.94 10.54
CA ASN A 210 12.34 -4.05 10.43
C ASN A 210 11.00 -3.71 11.13
N PHE A 211 10.30 -2.70 10.64
CA PHE A 211 9.17 -2.10 11.33
C PHE A 211 7.85 -2.14 10.55
N SER A 212 6.73 -2.10 11.26
CA SER A 212 5.39 -2.00 10.66
C SER A 212 4.41 -1.33 11.62
N ILE A 213 3.38 -0.70 11.05
CA ILE A 213 2.28 -0.05 11.78
C ILE A 213 1.20 -1.09 12.10
N VAL A 214 1.07 -1.42 13.39
CA VAL A 214 0.11 -2.42 13.89
C VAL A 214 -1.22 -1.81 14.33
N ASN A 215 -1.26 -0.49 14.53
CA ASN A 215 -2.49 0.28 14.79
C ASN A 215 -2.41 1.65 14.11
N GLY A 216 -3.56 2.17 13.67
CA GLY A 216 -3.62 3.44 12.92
C GLY A 216 -3.77 3.28 11.41
N GLY A 217 -4.09 2.08 10.91
CA GLY A 217 -4.15 1.81 9.47
C GLY A 217 -5.11 2.73 8.68
N GLN A 218 -6.24 3.14 9.26
CA GLN A 218 -7.12 4.14 8.62
C GLN A 218 -6.45 5.52 8.57
N THR A 219 -5.94 6.01 9.70
CA THR A 219 -5.18 7.27 9.79
C THR A 219 -4.04 7.32 8.77
N THR A 220 -3.17 6.30 8.75
CA THR A 220 -2.03 6.23 7.82
C THR A 220 -2.48 6.18 6.37
N ASN A 221 -3.54 5.43 6.03
CA ASN A 221 -4.06 5.40 4.67
C ASN A 221 -4.63 6.75 4.24
N ARG A 222 -5.39 7.44 5.11
CA ARG A 222 -5.94 8.77 4.82
C ARG A 222 -4.82 9.78 4.57
N ILE A 223 -3.88 9.87 5.50
CA ILE A 223 -2.68 10.73 5.39
C ILE A 223 -1.92 10.43 4.08
N GLY A 224 -1.76 9.16 3.69
CA GLY A 224 -1.10 8.79 2.44
C GLY A 224 -1.87 9.17 1.15
N THR A 225 -3.19 9.41 1.24
CA THR A 225 -4.05 9.66 0.06
C THR A 225 -4.46 11.12 -0.13
N ILE A 226 -4.47 11.92 0.93
CA ILE A 226 -4.96 13.30 0.92
C ILE A 226 -3.81 14.27 0.60
N ASP A 227 -4.10 15.40 -0.03
CA ASP A 227 -3.11 16.47 -0.19
C ASP A 227 -3.00 17.28 1.11
N ILE A 228 -1.82 17.29 1.73
CA ILE A 228 -1.56 17.98 3.01
C ILE A 228 -0.76 19.25 2.70
N GLU A 229 -1.37 20.41 2.88
CA GLU A 229 -0.73 21.69 2.58
C GLU A 229 0.21 22.17 3.70
N LYS A 230 -0.19 21.94 4.95
CA LYS A 230 0.56 22.35 6.15
C LYS A 230 0.78 21.14 7.03
N ASP A 231 2.01 20.97 7.51
CA ASP A 231 2.34 19.88 8.41
C ASP A 231 1.60 20.01 9.74
N PHE A 232 1.30 18.86 10.33
CA PHE A 232 0.72 18.72 11.66
C PHE A 232 1.27 17.46 12.31
N TYR A 233 1.07 17.32 13.62
CA TYR A 233 1.66 16.24 14.39
C TYR A 233 0.60 15.30 14.94
N LEU A 234 0.97 14.03 15.05
CA LEU A 234 0.14 12.99 15.64
C LEU A 234 0.94 12.13 16.62
N GLN A 235 0.25 11.59 17.62
CA GLN A 235 0.85 10.68 18.58
C GLN A 235 1.30 9.39 17.91
N CYS A 236 2.51 8.95 18.22
CA CYS A 236 3.07 7.69 17.76
C CYS A 236 3.70 6.95 18.94
N LYS A 237 3.29 5.70 19.14
CA LYS A 237 3.96 4.78 20.05
C LYS A 237 4.87 3.85 19.26
N VAL A 238 6.16 3.89 19.52
CA VAL A 238 7.15 2.98 18.93
C VAL A 238 7.54 1.93 19.96
N ILE A 239 7.38 0.67 19.60
CA ILE A 239 7.66 -0.48 20.45
C ILE A 239 8.80 -1.29 19.83
N LYS A 240 9.91 -1.42 20.54
CA LYS A 240 10.99 -2.34 20.16
C LYS A 240 10.58 -3.77 20.51
N SER A 241 10.71 -4.68 19.56
CA SER A 241 10.32 -6.08 19.71
C SER A 241 11.27 -6.80 20.67
N GLU A 242 10.72 -7.54 21.61
CA GLU A 242 11.48 -8.43 22.49
C GLU A 242 11.60 -9.83 21.85
N GLY A 243 12.81 -10.38 21.75
CA GLY A 243 13.04 -11.75 21.27
C GLY A 243 14.34 -11.96 20.50
N THR A 244 14.88 -13.18 20.57
CA THR A 244 16.14 -13.57 19.91
C THR A 244 15.96 -14.12 18.50
N THR A 245 14.75 -14.57 18.14
CA THR A 245 14.44 -15.14 16.83
C THR A 245 13.27 -14.43 16.16
N SER A 246 13.20 -14.49 14.83
CA SER A 246 12.13 -13.86 14.04
C SER A 246 10.73 -14.38 14.43
N GLN A 247 10.61 -15.65 14.81
CA GLN A 247 9.32 -16.23 15.26
C GLN A 247 8.84 -15.62 16.58
N ILE A 248 9.75 -15.41 17.54
CA ILE A 248 9.40 -14.82 18.84
C ILE A 248 8.98 -13.36 18.64
N LYS A 249 9.76 -12.62 17.86
CA LYS A 249 9.46 -11.22 17.50
C LYS A 249 8.10 -11.09 16.81
N ASN A 250 7.81 -11.96 15.85
CA ASN A 250 6.51 -11.99 15.17
C ASN A 250 5.36 -12.28 16.15
N ARG A 251 5.51 -13.25 17.06
CA ARG A 251 4.49 -13.53 18.08
C ARG A 251 4.26 -12.36 19.03
N PHE A 252 5.34 -11.69 19.45
CA PHE A 252 5.26 -10.47 20.26
C PHE A 252 4.50 -9.36 19.51
N ALA A 253 4.86 -9.12 18.25
CA ALA A 253 4.22 -8.13 17.40
C ALA A 253 2.72 -8.42 17.20
N LEU A 254 2.36 -9.69 16.99
CA LEU A 254 0.97 -10.14 16.93
C LEU A 254 0.22 -9.86 18.23
N GLY A 255 0.78 -10.25 19.39
CA GLY A 255 0.14 -10.02 20.68
C GLY A 255 -0.14 -8.53 20.96
N ILE A 256 0.79 -7.64 20.59
CA ILE A 256 0.57 -6.19 20.67
C ILE A 256 -0.50 -5.73 19.69
N ALA A 257 -0.50 -6.22 18.45
CA ALA A 257 -1.52 -5.88 17.46
C ALA A 257 -2.92 -6.30 17.93
N GLU A 258 -3.06 -7.51 18.49
CA GLU A 258 -4.31 -8.02 19.06
C GLU A 258 -4.78 -7.14 20.23
N ALA A 259 -3.89 -6.86 21.19
CA ALA A 259 -4.21 -6.05 22.36
C ALA A 259 -4.60 -4.61 21.99
N THR A 260 -3.87 -3.97 21.08
CA THR A 260 -4.13 -2.56 20.70
C THR A 260 -5.42 -2.42 19.90
N ASN A 261 -5.84 -3.45 19.17
CA ASN A 261 -7.09 -3.42 18.42
C ASN A 261 -8.31 -3.89 19.23
N SER A 262 -8.12 -4.44 20.44
CA SER A 262 -9.16 -5.08 21.26
C SER A 262 -10.29 -4.15 21.73
N GLN A 263 -10.09 -2.83 21.68
CA GLN A 263 -11.09 -1.82 22.04
C GLN A 263 -12.21 -1.67 20.99
N LYS A 264 -12.05 -2.23 19.78
CA LYS A 264 -13.13 -2.41 18.79
C LYS A 264 -13.42 -3.91 18.66
N PRO A 265 -14.67 -4.36 18.42
CA PRO A 265 -14.96 -5.77 18.23
C PRO A 265 -14.11 -6.40 17.11
N ILE A 266 -13.23 -7.34 17.48
CA ILE A 266 -12.41 -8.11 16.54
C ILE A 266 -13.01 -9.51 16.38
N LYS A 267 -13.16 -9.98 15.13
CA LYS A 267 -13.54 -11.37 14.87
C LYS A 267 -12.34 -12.29 15.13
N LYS A 268 -12.57 -13.50 15.64
CA LYS A 268 -11.51 -14.52 15.83
C LYS A 268 -10.68 -14.78 14.56
N ALA A 269 -11.31 -14.70 13.39
CA ALA A 269 -10.64 -14.81 12.09
C ALA A 269 -9.57 -13.73 11.86
N ASP A 270 -9.82 -12.48 12.26
CA ASP A 270 -8.89 -11.36 12.08
C ASP A 270 -7.62 -11.55 12.94
N LEU A 271 -7.77 -12.11 14.15
CA LEU A 271 -6.65 -12.42 15.05
C LEU A 271 -5.72 -13.49 14.46
N LYS A 272 -6.28 -14.44 13.70
CA LYS A 272 -5.54 -15.53 13.09
C LYS A 272 -4.87 -15.15 11.76
N ALA A 273 -5.21 -14.01 11.16
CA ALA A 273 -4.84 -13.67 9.79
C ALA A 273 -3.31 -13.64 9.50
N ASN A 274 -2.50 -13.33 10.52
CA ASN A 274 -1.05 -13.19 10.41
C ASN A 274 -0.29 -14.30 11.16
N THR A 275 -0.94 -15.39 11.59
CA THR A 275 -0.21 -16.46 12.26
C THR A 275 0.68 -17.21 11.26
N PRO A 276 1.81 -17.81 11.71
CA PRO A 276 2.74 -18.51 10.83
C PRO A 276 2.05 -19.56 9.95
N GLU A 277 1.09 -20.30 10.50
CA GLU A 277 0.35 -21.35 9.78
C GLU A 277 -0.50 -20.79 8.64
N GLN A 278 -1.10 -19.60 8.83
CA GLN A 278 -1.91 -18.95 7.80
C GLN A 278 -1.05 -18.36 6.68
N ILE A 279 0.13 -17.82 7.03
CA ILE A 279 1.10 -17.33 6.05
C ILE A 279 1.61 -18.49 5.20
N GLU A 280 2.02 -19.60 5.83
CA GLU A 280 2.48 -20.78 5.11
C GLU A 280 1.39 -21.36 4.20
N LEU A 281 0.17 -21.52 4.71
CA LEU A 281 -0.94 -22.02 3.91
C LEU A 281 -1.26 -21.10 2.72
N LYS A 282 -1.12 -19.77 2.87
CA LYS A 282 -1.29 -18.81 1.78
C LYS A 282 -0.29 -19.05 0.65
N ASP A 283 0.97 -19.27 1.00
CA ASP A 283 2.02 -19.58 0.01
C ASP A 283 1.78 -20.93 -0.67
N GLN A 284 1.34 -21.94 0.09
CA GLN A 284 0.99 -23.24 -0.48
C GLN A 284 -0.17 -23.14 -1.48
N LEU A 285 -1.27 -22.46 -1.11
CA LEU A 285 -2.45 -22.31 -1.97
C LEU A 285 -2.17 -21.47 -3.22
N LYS A 286 -1.28 -20.48 -3.13
CA LYS A 286 -0.84 -19.68 -4.28
C LYS A 286 -0.24 -20.56 -5.39
N ARG A 287 0.50 -21.62 -5.04
CA ARG A 287 1.08 -22.58 -6.01
C ARG A 287 0.02 -23.38 -6.76
N TYR A 288 -1.17 -23.53 -6.19
CA TYR A 288 -2.32 -24.19 -6.82
C TYR A 288 -3.28 -23.19 -7.48
N HIS A 289 -2.85 -21.95 -7.70
CA HIS A 289 -3.67 -20.89 -8.28
C HIS A 289 -4.95 -20.61 -7.47
N VAL A 290 -4.85 -20.71 -6.15
CA VAL A 290 -5.90 -20.32 -5.19
C VAL A 290 -5.42 -19.11 -4.41
N TYR A 291 -6.15 -18.00 -4.51
CA TYR A 291 -5.93 -16.80 -3.73
C TYR A 291 -6.56 -16.95 -2.34
N TYR A 292 -5.70 -17.07 -1.33
CA TYR A 292 -6.11 -17.22 0.05
C TYR A 292 -6.21 -15.87 0.78
N ILE A 293 -7.43 -15.47 1.10
CA ILE A 293 -7.77 -14.24 1.80
C ILE A 293 -7.75 -14.50 3.31
N THR A 294 -6.67 -14.08 3.96
CA THR A 294 -6.52 -14.18 5.42
C THR A 294 -7.01 -12.93 6.14
N LYS A 295 -6.94 -11.75 5.50
CA LYS A 295 -7.25 -10.45 6.11
C LYS A 295 -8.52 -9.84 5.56
N LYS A 296 -9.31 -9.23 6.45
CA LYS A 296 -10.43 -8.38 6.04
C LYS A 296 -9.93 -7.17 5.25
N GLY A 297 -10.59 -6.89 4.12
CA GLY A 297 -10.24 -5.80 3.21
C GLY A 297 -9.27 -6.19 2.09
N ASP A 298 -8.71 -7.40 2.13
CA ASP A 298 -7.99 -7.98 0.99
C ASP A 298 -8.95 -8.15 -0.20
N LYS A 299 -8.51 -7.75 -1.39
CA LYS A 299 -9.31 -7.82 -2.61
C LYS A 299 -8.73 -8.88 -3.52
N THR A 300 -9.56 -9.83 -3.92
CA THR A 300 -9.19 -10.83 -4.92
C THR A 300 -8.67 -10.13 -6.19
N PRO A 301 -7.43 -10.41 -6.60
CA PRO A 301 -6.91 -9.92 -7.87
C PRO A 301 -7.74 -10.48 -9.03
N LYS A 302 -7.97 -9.68 -10.08
CA LYS A 302 -8.81 -10.06 -11.22
C LYS A 302 -8.37 -11.34 -11.94
N GLN A 303 -7.11 -11.75 -11.80
CA GLN A 303 -6.57 -13.00 -12.35
C GLN A 303 -7.15 -14.26 -11.70
N TYR A 304 -7.72 -14.14 -10.50
CA TYR A 304 -8.46 -15.22 -9.82
C TYR A 304 -9.96 -14.98 -10.00
N SER A 305 -10.42 -15.09 -11.24
CA SER A 305 -11.79 -14.73 -11.64
C SER A 305 -12.83 -15.79 -11.28
N GLN A 306 -12.40 -17.05 -11.10
CA GLN A 306 -13.31 -18.15 -10.84
C GLN A 306 -13.59 -18.29 -9.33
N PRO A 307 -14.82 -18.65 -8.93
CA PRO A 307 -15.19 -18.80 -7.51
C PRO A 307 -14.30 -19.77 -6.73
N PHE A 308 -13.82 -20.85 -7.35
CA PHE A 308 -12.94 -21.85 -6.73
C PHE A 308 -11.48 -21.38 -6.58
N GLN A 309 -11.10 -20.30 -7.24
CA GLN A 309 -9.75 -19.72 -7.16
C GLN A 309 -9.60 -18.77 -5.97
N THR A 310 -10.63 -18.60 -5.14
CA THR A 310 -10.57 -17.75 -3.95
C THR A 310 -11.10 -18.51 -2.74
N ALA A 311 -10.37 -18.43 -1.63
CA ALA A 311 -10.83 -18.96 -0.35
C ALA A 311 -10.56 -17.94 0.76
N THR A 312 -11.48 -17.78 1.70
CA THR A 312 -11.31 -16.96 2.89
C THR A 312 -10.88 -17.81 4.08
N ILE A 313 -10.22 -17.20 5.08
CA ILE A 313 -9.87 -17.87 6.33
C ILE A 313 -11.07 -18.50 7.05
N GLU A 314 -12.26 -17.90 6.94
CA GLU A 314 -13.49 -18.47 7.50
C GLU A 314 -13.91 -19.74 6.73
N GLN A 315 -13.81 -19.75 5.39
CA GLN A 315 -14.11 -20.93 4.57
C GLN A 315 -13.11 -22.06 4.81
N VAL A 316 -11.81 -21.76 4.83
CA VAL A 316 -10.76 -22.74 5.10
C VAL A 316 -10.91 -23.32 6.51
N GLY A 317 -11.21 -22.48 7.51
CA GLY A 317 -11.47 -22.95 8.87
C GLY A 317 -12.67 -23.89 8.96
N LYS A 318 -13.77 -23.59 8.26
CA LYS A 318 -14.94 -24.48 8.17
C LYS A 318 -14.61 -25.81 7.48
N LEU A 319 -13.83 -25.76 6.40
CA LEU A 319 -13.45 -26.94 5.63
C LEU A 319 -12.49 -27.84 6.41
N GLY A 320 -11.54 -27.24 7.14
CA GLY A 320 -10.67 -27.97 8.07
C GLY A 320 -11.46 -28.61 9.22
N LEU A 321 -12.44 -27.91 9.79
CA LEU A 321 -13.33 -28.49 10.80
C LEU A 321 -14.12 -29.69 10.23
N ALA A 322 -14.67 -29.55 9.02
CA ALA A 322 -15.42 -30.63 8.36
C ALA A 322 -14.55 -31.85 7.98
N ALA A 323 -13.22 -31.70 7.89
CA ALA A 323 -12.31 -32.81 7.61
C ALA A 323 -11.90 -33.58 8.87
N VAL A 324 -12.13 -33.01 10.06
CA VAL A 324 -11.74 -33.59 11.36
C VAL A 324 -12.95 -34.10 12.15
N LEU A 325 -14.17 -33.74 11.72
CA LEU A 325 -15.45 -34.25 12.22
C LEU A 325 -15.96 -35.42 11.38
#